data_AF-A0A2N5RXY5-F1
#
_entry.id   AF-A0A2N5RXY5-F1
#
_cell.length_a   1.000
_cell.length_b   1.000
_cell.length_c   1.000
_cell.angle_alpha   90.00
_cell.angle_beta   90.00
_cell.angle_gamma   90.00
#
_symmetry.space_group_name_H-M   'P 1'
#
loop_
_entity.id
_entity.type
_entity.pdbx_description
1 polymer ?
#
loop_
_entity_poly.entity_id
_entity_poly.type
_entity_poly.pdbx_seq_one_letter_code
_entity_poly.pdbx_strand_id
1 'polypeptide(L)'
;MPHYALPLATPLLDLPSVFDLTPIPTSSDNTPPNQHAKSTRSLLENHPSFLAALRLKRPFSPTLMPPDKARPLLPTLVPGAVGTLLSRRSAHVQPAALPATDPLECVPLLVRPAVNGLPVHSGAHDNVHLHHASKMQMADYLRSYQQLFAVTPQRMRMIVEALIEALEAGLREEGQRVPMIPTFVFGWPANEKAASYLAVDLGSSDVRVWHMGLQDDGQFEITEAKYKLPKQEQQDGEKLCDFAAESLHRFINDQYMDDDGNLLLDANTPLSFTFSHPRAQKDSNQSEWIPGIKDFEGPDLEGRDVGEIFSESLRKLKVPIKLTSVFNNTKGTTLPLSCVRPATRIGLFFGRGYNAAYMEMVSNIPKIASLSLPPKAEMAINCEWGSFDSGTHEHLPQIKYDRLVDEMSERPGEQAFVKMISGLYLGEIFRVIIAELIEVGILFWGQDTCEMEKSYCFDTDFLGLIEGDCTKELLTVAGIFKHFFGLDTAISERQFFRRVAELIGTRSARLSACGIAAIVSKMGMVDTGCEVAVYGNLYNKYPQFPQRIHEALVDIFGEKGRLIKTYHTEDGSAVESGIIAAMAKAKLAESNCNHG
;
A
#
# COMPACT_ATOMS: atom_id res chain seq x y z
N MET A 1 -34.44 -24.61 -20.21
CA MET A 1 -33.34 -24.84 -21.18
C MET A 1 -33.87 -24.51 -22.56
N PRO A 2 -33.17 -23.66 -23.31
CA PRO A 2 -32.06 -24.13 -24.15
C PRO A 2 -30.69 -23.71 -23.62
N HIS A 3 -29.64 -24.32 -24.17
CA HIS A 3 -28.24 -23.93 -23.92
C HIS A 3 -27.91 -22.66 -24.69
N TYR A 4 -27.30 -21.68 -24.02
CA TYR A 4 -26.51 -20.64 -24.67
C TYR A 4 -25.06 -20.77 -24.21
N ALA A 5 -24.21 -21.20 -25.13
CA ALA A 5 -22.77 -21.11 -24.97
C ALA A 5 -22.32 -19.73 -25.48
N LEU A 6 -21.54 -19.02 -24.67
CA LEU A 6 -20.75 -17.87 -25.09
C LEU A 6 -19.26 -18.25 -25.02
N PRO A 7 -18.40 -17.60 -25.82
CA PRO A 7 -17.34 -18.33 -26.52
C PRO A 7 -16.18 -18.77 -25.62
N LEU A 8 -15.73 -20.00 -25.86
CA LEU A 8 -14.39 -20.44 -25.49
C LEU A 8 -13.34 -19.48 -26.07
N ALA A 9 -12.27 -19.28 -25.31
CA ALA A 9 -11.16 -18.41 -25.71
C ALA A 9 -10.67 -18.74 -27.13
N THR A 10 -10.43 -17.70 -27.93
CA THR A 10 -9.78 -17.83 -29.23
C THR A 10 -8.45 -18.58 -29.06
N PRO A 11 -8.19 -19.64 -29.83
CA PRO A 11 -6.93 -20.36 -29.73
C PRO A 11 -5.76 -19.44 -30.14
N LEU A 12 -4.59 -19.75 -29.57
CA LEU A 12 -3.31 -19.15 -29.93
C LEU A 12 -3.16 -19.08 -31.45
N LEU A 13 -3.05 -17.87 -32.00
CA LEU A 13 -2.55 -17.68 -33.35
C LEU A 13 -1.04 -17.92 -33.34
N ASP A 14 -0.59 -18.89 -34.14
CA ASP A 14 0.82 -19.22 -34.34
C ASP A 14 1.61 -17.97 -34.76
N LEU A 15 2.48 -17.49 -33.87
CA LEU A 15 3.58 -16.61 -34.26
C LEU A 15 4.71 -17.48 -34.84
N PRO A 16 5.22 -17.16 -36.04
CA PRO A 16 6.14 -18.04 -36.75
C PRO A 16 7.47 -18.22 -35.98
N SER A 17 7.96 -19.45 -35.99
CA SER A 17 9.23 -19.85 -35.37
C SER A 17 10.42 -19.18 -36.05
N VAL A 18 10.91 -18.07 -35.48
CA VAL A 18 12.17 -17.44 -35.90
C VAL A 18 13.36 -18.14 -35.23
N PHE A 19 13.55 -19.41 -35.59
CA PHE A 19 14.77 -20.18 -35.35
C PHE A 19 15.12 -20.97 -36.61
N ASP A 20 15.70 -20.27 -37.59
CA ASP A 20 16.35 -20.91 -38.73
C ASP A 20 17.85 -20.58 -38.67
N LEU A 21 18.62 -21.52 -38.11
CA LEU A 21 20.06 -21.39 -37.90
C LEU A 21 20.80 -21.91 -39.14
N THR A 22 21.12 -21.01 -40.08
CA THR A 22 22.13 -21.27 -41.11
C THR A 22 23.46 -20.59 -40.75
N PRO A 23 24.60 -21.31 -40.76
CA PRO A 23 25.86 -20.78 -40.26
C PRO A 23 26.66 -20.04 -41.35
N ILE A 24 27.20 -18.86 -41.03
CA ILE A 24 28.22 -18.15 -41.81
C ILE A 24 29.22 -17.46 -40.85
N PRO A 25 30.45 -17.14 -41.27
CA PRO A 25 31.59 -18.01 -41.00
C PRO A 25 32.57 -17.39 -40.00
N THR A 26 33.53 -18.20 -39.54
CA THR A 26 34.67 -17.70 -38.76
C THR A 26 35.55 -16.76 -39.58
N SER A 27 35.55 -15.47 -39.24
CA SER A 27 36.59 -14.52 -39.66
C SER A 27 37.24 -13.89 -38.44
N SER A 28 38.54 -14.12 -38.28
CA SER A 28 39.39 -13.38 -37.35
C SER A 28 39.46 -11.90 -37.73
N ASP A 29 39.23 -10.98 -36.78
CA ASP A 29 39.89 -9.68 -36.88
C ASP A 29 40.13 -9.01 -35.52
N ASN A 30 41.26 -8.32 -35.40
CA ASN A 30 41.67 -7.64 -34.18
C ASN A 30 41.12 -6.21 -34.16
N THR A 31 40.31 -5.85 -33.16
CA THR A 31 39.94 -4.43 -32.90
C THR A 31 39.98 -4.07 -31.42
N PRO A 32 40.42 -2.84 -31.06
CA PRO A 32 40.71 -2.44 -29.69
C PRO A 32 39.46 -2.12 -28.84
N PRO A 33 39.56 -2.17 -27.49
CA PRO A 33 38.41 -2.35 -26.59
C PRO A 33 37.49 -1.13 -26.36
N ASN A 34 37.46 -0.14 -27.27
CA ASN A 34 36.81 1.16 -27.04
C ASN A 34 35.49 1.39 -27.82
N GLN A 35 34.90 0.35 -28.43
CA GLN A 35 33.59 0.44 -29.12
C GLN A 35 32.43 -0.25 -28.38
N HIS A 36 32.69 -1.16 -27.43
CA HIS A 36 31.61 -1.83 -26.69
C HIS A 36 30.76 -0.89 -25.81
N ALA A 37 31.36 0.13 -25.21
CA ALA A 37 30.68 1.05 -24.28
C ALA A 37 29.61 1.95 -24.94
N LYS A 38 29.65 2.15 -26.26
CA LYS A 38 28.60 2.88 -27.01
C LYS A 38 27.45 1.96 -27.44
N SER A 39 27.70 0.67 -27.58
CA SER A 39 26.68 -0.32 -27.99
C SER A 39 25.71 -0.65 -26.85
N THR A 40 26.20 -0.86 -25.63
CA THR A 40 25.35 -1.16 -24.46
C THR A 40 24.36 -0.04 -24.13
N ARG A 41 24.75 1.23 -24.30
CA ARG A 41 23.85 2.38 -24.11
C ARG A 41 22.69 2.38 -25.09
N SER A 42 22.97 2.11 -26.37
CA SER A 42 21.96 1.99 -27.43
C SER A 42 21.00 0.82 -27.23
N LEU A 43 21.48 -0.30 -26.68
CA LEU A 43 20.65 -1.47 -26.40
C LEU A 43 19.74 -1.28 -25.17
N LEU A 44 20.23 -0.61 -24.12
CA LEU A 44 19.43 -0.30 -22.92
C LEU A 44 18.31 0.71 -23.23
N GLU A 45 18.63 1.80 -23.93
CA GLU A 45 17.67 2.87 -24.26
C GLU A 45 16.51 2.39 -25.15
N ASN A 46 16.64 1.23 -25.83
CA ASN A 46 15.60 0.64 -26.69
C ASN A 46 14.90 -0.59 -26.09
N HIS A 47 15.25 -1.05 -24.88
CA HIS A 47 14.63 -2.25 -24.31
C HIS A 47 13.20 -1.97 -23.80
N PRO A 48 12.16 -2.75 -24.20
CA PRO A 48 10.77 -2.46 -23.87
C PRO A 48 10.49 -2.27 -22.38
N SER A 49 11.08 -3.10 -21.52
CA SER A 49 10.92 -3.02 -20.05
C SER A 49 11.59 -1.78 -19.45
N PHE A 50 12.69 -1.30 -20.05
CA PHE A 50 13.39 -0.08 -19.61
C PHE A 50 12.61 1.18 -20.03
N LEU A 51 12.06 1.18 -21.25
CA LEU A 51 11.15 2.22 -21.73
C LEU A 51 9.83 2.26 -20.94
N ALA A 52 9.32 1.13 -20.46
CA ALA A 52 8.19 1.08 -19.55
C ALA A 52 8.50 1.73 -18.19
N ALA A 53 9.66 1.43 -17.60
CA ALA A 53 10.12 2.06 -16.36
C ALA A 53 10.32 3.59 -16.50
N LEU A 54 10.84 4.05 -17.65
CA LEU A 54 10.97 5.48 -17.96
C LEU A 54 9.61 6.19 -18.13
N ARG A 55 8.58 5.51 -18.64
CA ARG A 55 7.22 6.07 -18.76
C ARG A 55 6.56 6.29 -17.40
N LEU A 56 6.85 5.46 -16.40
CA LEU A 56 6.34 5.60 -15.03
C LEU A 56 6.99 6.75 -14.24
N LYS A 57 8.17 7.24 -14.67
CA LYS A 57 8.93 8.30 -13.95
C LYS A 57 8.81 9.71 -14.54
N ARG A 58 7.91 9.97 -15.50
CA ARG A 58 7.60 11.36 -15.88
C ARG A 58 6.73 12.03 -14.82
N PRO A 59 7.17 13.10 -14.14
CA PRO A 59 6.23 13.96 -13.42
C PRO A 59 5.24 14.56 -14.43
N PHE A 60 3.96 14.63 -14.07
CA PHE A 60 2.99 15.43 -14.81
C PHE A 60 3.43 16.90 -14.74
N SER A 61 4.04 17.39 -15.83
CA SER A 61 4.29 18.82 -15.97
C SER A 61 2.94 19.54 -16.18
N PRO A 62 2.63 20.60 -15.43
CA PRO A 62 1.42 21.38 -15.68
C PRO A 62 1.50 22.04 -17.05
N THR A 63 0.37 22.05 -17.76
CA THR A 63 0.23 22.66 -19.08
C THR A 63 0.37 24.18 -18.96
N LEU A 64 1.48 24.74 -19.45
CA LEU A 64 1.61 26.19 -19.57
C LEU A 64 0.75 26.71 -20.73
N MET A 65 -0.23 27.55 -20.41
CA MET A 65 -0.85 28.47 -21.36
C MET A 65 0.13 29.60 -21.71
N PRO A 66 0.08 30.15 -22.95
CA PRO A 66 1.02 31.18 -23.39
C PRO A 66 0.75 32.55 -22.73
N PRO A 67 1.78 33.42 -22.62
CA PRO A 67 1.66 34.71 -21.95
C PRO A 67 1.09 35.79 -22.86
N ASP A 68 0.27 36.70 -22.31
CA ASP A 68 0.06 38.00 -22.95
C ASP A 68 -0.16 39.15 -21.94
N LYS A 69 0.47 40.29 -22.25
CA LYS A 69 0.33 41.65 -21.69
C LYS A 69 0.64 41.93 -20.21
N ALA A 70 1.77 42.62 -20.03
CA ALA A 70 2.23 43.25 -18.79
C ALA A 70 1.50 44.55 -18.42
N ARG A 71 1.48 44.90 -17.12
CA ARG A 71 2.16 46.11 -16.60
C ARG A 71 2.30 46.10 -15.05
N PRO A 72 3.28 46.82 -14.47
CA PRO A 72 3.64 46.69 -13.05
C PRO A 72 3.23 47.91 -12.19
N LEU A 73 3.07 47.71 -10.88
CA LEU A 73 3.33 48.75 -9.85
C LEU A 73 3.87 48.13 -8.55
N LEU A 74 5.10 48.49 -8.20
CA LEU A 74 5.69 48.48 -6.86
C LEU A 74 5.58 49.93 -6.32
N PRO A 75 5.37 50.16 -5.01
CA PRO A 75 6.48 50.20 -4.03
C PRO A 75 6.06 49.70 -2.62
N THR A 76 6.84 49.62 -1.53
CA THR A 76 8.26 49.90 -1.22
C THR A 76 8.69 49.10 0.03
N LEU A 77 10.00 48.82 0.20
CA LEU A 77 10.65 48.73 1.53
C LEU A 77 11.13 50.16 1.91
N VAL A 78 11.48 50.60 3.13
CA VAL A 78 12.44 50.06 4.13
C VAL A 78 12.09 50.67 5.56
N PRO A 79 12.95 50.73 6.62
CA PRO A 79 12.87 49.88 7.82
C PRO A 79 12.58 50.56 9.19
N GLY A 80 12.23 49.73 10.18
CA GLY A 80 12.98 49.56 11.44
C GLY A 80 12.92 50.62 12.57
N ALA A 81 12.55 50.18 13.78
CA ALA A 81 12.95 50.80 15.04
C ALA A 81 13.00 49.77 16.20
N VAL A 82 13.96 49.95 17.12
CA VAL A 82 14.22 49.11 18.30
C VAL A 82 13.46 49.65 19.52
N GLY A 83 13.00 48.79 20.44
CA GLY A 83 12.26 49.23 21.63
C GLY A 83 12.09 48.17 22.73
N THR A 84 13.15 47.94 23.52
CA THR A 84 13.15 47.11 24.74
C THR A 84 12.33 47.74 25.87
N LEU A 85 11.58 46.95 26.69
CA LEU A 85 11.68 46.95 28.18
C LEU A 85 10.55 46.19 28.95
N LEU A 86 10.99 45.54 30.04
CA LEU A 86 10.27 45.14 31.28
C LEU A 86 9.19 44.03 31.18
N SER A 87 9.40 42.82 31.72
CA SER A 87 9.58 42.45 33.14
C SER A 87 8.29 42.45 33.98
N ARG A 88 7.81 41.25 34.34
CA ARG A 88 7.23 40.97 35.66
C ARG A 88 7.40 39.49 36.06
N ARG A 89 7.56 39.30 37.38
CA ARG A 89 7.81 38.04 38.11
C ARG A 89 6.63 37.06 37.95
N SER A 90 6.84 35.76 37.70
CA SER A 90 7.44 34.72 38.58
C SER A 90 6.53 34.32 39.75
N ALA A 91 6.13 33.04 39.74
CA ALA A 91 5.59 32.30 40.88
C ALA A 91 6.29 30.93 40.90
N HIS A 92 7.00 30.62 42.00
CA HIS A 92 7.65 29.32 42.21
C HIS A 92 6.66 28.31 42.81
N VAL A 93 6.77 27.06 42.34
CA VAL A 93 6.59 25.87 43.18
C VAL A 93 7.81 24.97 42.93
N GLN A 94 8.47 24.50 43.98
CA GLN A 94 9.65 23.63 43.90
C GLN A 94 9.26 22.13 43.90
N PRO A 95 10.11 21.24 43.36
CA PRO A 95 9.78 19.83 43.15
C PRO A 95 10.03 18.95 44.38
N ALA A 96 9.34 17.82 44.45
CA ALA A 96 9.63 16.73 45.39
C ALA A 96 10.75 15.81 44.84
N ALA A 97 11.56 15.23 45.74
CA ALA A 97 12.78 14.51 45.39
C ALA A 97 12.58 13.00 45.16
N LEU A 98 13.42 12.45 44.28
CA LEU A 98 13.67 11.00 44.10
C LEU A 98 14.57 10.44 45.22
N PRO A 99 14.44 9.17 45.59
CA PRO A 99 15.56 8.33 46.01
C PRO A 99 16.24 7.70 44.77
N ALA A 100 17.57 7.58 44.80
CA ALA A 100 18.37 7.08 43.69
C ALA A 100 18.86 5.64 43.91
N THR A 101 18.95 4.85 42.83
CA THR A 101 19.85 3.70 42.70
C THR A 101 20.25 3.52 41.22
N ASP A 102 21.56 3.61 40.99
CA ASP A 102 22.42 3.12 39.89
C ASP A 102 22.09 3.38 38.40
N PRO A 103 23.03 3.98 37.62
CA PRO A 103 22.88 4.20 36.19
C PRO A 103 23.35 3.00 35.34
N LEU A 104 22.57 2.67 34.32
CA LEU A 104 22.99 1.78 33.24
C LEU A 104 24.07 2.43 32.36
N GLU A 105 25.00 1.62 31.85
CA GLU A 105 26.13 2.07 31.03
C GLU A 105 25.67 2.67 29.70
N CYS A 106 26.03 3.94 29.46
CA CYS A 106 25.94 4.54 28.13
C CYS A 106 26.99 3.89 27.21
N VAL A 107 26.54 3.09 26.24
CA VAL A 107 27.39 2.64 25.13
C VAL A 107 27.87 3.87 24.34
N PRO A 108 29.18 4.11 24.18
CA PRO A 108 29.67 5.31 23.52
C PRO A 108 29.49 5.24 22.00
N LEU A 109 29.04 6.36 21.41
CA LEU A 109 29.19 6.63 19.99
C LEU A 109 30.66 6.43 19.58
N LEU A 110 30.91 5.47 18.70
CA LEU A 110 32.27 5.00 18.44
C LEU A 110 33.04 6.03 17.60
N VAL A 111 34.10 6.56 18.21
CA VAL A 111 34.93 7.65 17.68
C VAL A 111 35.61 7.23 16.37
N ARG A 112 35.51 8.07 15.33
CA ARG A 112 36.28 7.92 14.08
C ARG A 112 37.79 7.82 14.37
N PRO A 113 38.50 6.79 13.88
CA PRO A 113 39.95 6.82 13.82
C PRO A 113 40.39 7.89 12.82
N ALA A 114 41.16 8.88 13.26
CA ALA A 114 41.77 9.86 12.37
C ALA A 114 42.92 9.20 11.58
N VAL A 115 42.63 8.77 10.35
CA VAL A 115 43.67 8.34 9.41
C VAL A 115 44.34 9.58 8.83
N ASN A 116 45.50 9.95 9.38
CA ASN A 116 46.36 11.00 8.82
C ASN A 116 47.00 10.52 7.51
N GLY A 117 46.28 10.71 6.40
CA GLY A 117 46.79 10.59 5.03
C GLY A 117 46.80 11.95 4.34
N LEU A 118 47.97 12.42 3.90
CA LEU A 118 48.10 13.66 3.14
C LEU A 118 47.41 13.54 1.76
N PRO A 119 46.75 14.59 1.24
CA PRO A 119 46.22 14.59 -0.11
C PRO A 119 47.37 14.70 -1.13
N VAL A 120 47.74 13.57 -1.73
CA VAL A 120 48.66 13.56 -2.87
C VAL A 120 47.90 13.90 -4.14
N HIS A 121 47.95 15.17 -4.55
CA HIS A 121 47.60 15.55 -5.92
C HIS A 121 48.75 15.18 -6.86
N SER A 122 48.64 14.03 -7.52
CA SER A 122 49.48 13.65 -8.66
C SER A 122 48.60 13.23 -9.83
N GLY A 123 48.60 14.03 -10.90
CA GLY A 123 47.82 13.73 -12.10
C GLY A 123 48.50 12.69 -12.98
N ALA A 124 47.81 11.57 -13.20
CA ALA A 124 48.02 10.65 -14.32
C ALA A 124 46.69 9.95 -14.62
N HIS A 125 46.47 9.52 -15.87
CA HIS A 125 45.36 8.64 -16.23
C HIS A 125 45.67 7.20 -15.81
N ASP A 126 45.72 6.96 -14.51
CA ASP A 126 45.79 5.60 -13.97
C ASP A 126 44.39 4.98 -13.98
N ASN A 127 44.28 3.76 -14.52
CA ASN A 127 43.09 2.94 -14.36
C ASN A 127 42.95 2.59 -12.87
N VAL A 128 42.14 3.36 -12.14
CA VAL A 128 41.75 3.05 -10.77
C VAL A 128 41.02 1.70 -10.82
N HIS A 129 41.71 0.65 -10.40
CA HIS A 129 41.13 -0.67 -10.23
C HIS A 129 40.14 -0.59 -9.06
N LEU A 130 38.86 -0.32 -9.37
CA LEU A 130 37.78 -0.29 -8.38
C LEU A 130 37.76 -1.64 -7.65
N HIS A 131 37.88 -1.59 -6.32
CA HIS A 131 37.99 -2.79 -5.50
C HIS A 131 36.59 -3.32 -5.18
N HIS A 132 36.10 -4.20 -6.05
CA HIS A 132 34.78 -4.82 -5.91
C HIS A 132 34.76 -5.98 -4.90
N ALA A 133 33.57 -6.28 -4.37
CA ALA A 133 33.37 -7.39 -3.45
C ALA A 133 33.73 -8.74 -4.09
N SER A 134 34.59 -9.52 -3.42
CA SER A 134 34.97 -10.84 -3.91
C SER A 134 33.78 -11.81 -3.86
N LYS A 135 33.78 -12.78 -4.79
CA LYS A 135 32.73 -13.82 -4.86
C LYS A 135 32.60 -14.62 -3.55
N MET A 136 33.69 -14.81 -2.81
CA MET A 136 33.69 -15.52 -1.53
C MET A 136 32.98 -14.71 -0.44
N GLN A 137 33.36 -13.43 -0.26
CA GLN A 137 32.71 -12.54 0.70
C GLN A 137 31.20 -12.44 0.44
N MET A 138 30.80 -12.24 -0.82
CA MET A 138 29.38 -12.19 -1.20
C MET A 138 28.63 -13.50 -0.89
N ALA A 139 29.28 -14.66 -1.05
CA ALA A 139 28.67 -15.95 -0.71
C ALA A 139 28.50 -16.16 0.80
N ASP A 140 29.41 -15.64 1.63
CA ASP A 140 29.34 -15.76 3.09
C ASP A 140 28.31 -14.78 3.72
N TYR A 141 28.23 -13.54 3.22
CA TYR A 141 27.12 -12.64 3.54
C TYR A 141 25.77 -13.24 3.14
N LEU A 142 25.70 -13.80 1.92
CA LEU A 142 24.47 -14.43 1.43
C LEU A 142 24.04 -15.62 2.30
N ARG A 143 24.97 -16.46 2.77
CA ARG A 143 24.65 -17.58 3.68
C ARG A 143 24.06 -17.08 4.99
N SER A 144 24.61 -15.99 5.53
CA SER A 144 24.10 -15.32 6.73
C SER A 144 22.69 -14.76 6.50
N TYR A 145 22.44 -14.10 5.37
CA TYR A 145 21.12 -13.57 5.03
C TYR A 145 20.09 -14.65 4.72
N GLN A 146 20.48 -15.79 4.15
CA GLN A 146 19.58 -16.94 3.96
C GLN A 146 19.04 -17.46 5.30
N GLN A 147 19.85 -17.46 6.35
CA GLN A 147 19.41 -17.82 7.70
C GLN A 147 18.56 -16.71 8.33
N LEU A 148 19.00 -15.45 8.20
CA LEU A 148 18.33 -14.28 8.79
C LEU A 148 16.92 -14.05 8.23
N PHE A 149 16.72 -14.23 6.92
CA PHE A 149 15.43 -14.03 6.24
C PHE A 149 14.51 -15.27 6.25
N ALA A 150 14.95 -16.41 6.82
CA ALA A 150 14.19 -17.65 6.78
C ALA A 150 12.94 -17.62 7.68
N VAL A 151 11.75 -17.79 7.08
CA VAL A 151 10.49 -18.02 7.81
C VAL A 151 10.08 -19.47 7.62
N THR A 152 10.39 -20.32 8.60
CA THR A 152 10.13 -21.77 8.51
C THR A 152 8.62 -22.08 8.56
N PRO A 153 8.17 -23.24 8.02
CA PRO A 153 6.78 -23.68 8.16
C PRO A 153 6.30 -23.82 9.62
N GLN A 154 7.22 -24.05 10.55
CA GLN A 154 6.92 -24.00 11.98
C GLN A 154 6.67 -22.56 12.46
N ARG A 155 7.56 -21.59 12.14
CA ARG A 155 7.37 -20.20 12.55
C ARG A 155 6.12 -19.58 11.89
N MET A 156 5.79 -19.95 10.64
CA MET A 156 4.54 -19.53 10.01
C MET A 156 3.31 -20.00 10.79
N ARG A 157 3.26 -21.27 11.23
CA ARG A 157 2.13 -21.78 12.04
C ARG A 157 2.01 -21.05 13.39
N MET A 158 3.12 -20.76 14.06
CA MET A 158 3.11 -19.94 15.28
C MET A 158 2.59 -18.51 15.04
N ILE A 159 2.93 -17.89 13.91
CA ILE A 159 2.41 -16.57 13.53
C ILE A 159 0.91 -16.65 13.24
N VAL A 160 0.46 -17.71 12.56
CA VAL A 160 -0.96 -17.95 12.27
C VAL A 160 -1.77 -18.09 13.57
N GLU A 161 -1.30 -18.88 14.53
CA GLU A 161 -1.94 -19.05 15.84
C GLU A 161 -2.06 -17.71 16.59
N ALA A 162 -0.95 -16.98 16.76
CA ALA A 162 -0.95 -15.68 17.42
C ALA A 162 -1.80 -14.62 16.69
N LEU A 163 -1.85 -14.67 15.35
CA LEU A 163 -2.70 -13.77 14.57
C LEU A 163 -4.18 -14.12 14.73
N ILE A 164 -4.57 -15.40 14.81
CA ILE A 164 -5.95 -15.81 15.13
C ILE A 164 -6.35 -15.26 16.51
N GLU A 165 -5.49 -15.40 17.53
CA GLU A 165 -5.75 -14.84 18.86
C GLU A 165 -5.95 -13.31 18.82
N ALA A 166 -5.13 -12.58 18.05
CA ALA A 166 -5.28 -11.13 17.87
C ALA A 166 -6.57 -10.74 17.12
N LEU A 167 -6.96 -11.49 16.09
CA LEU A 167 -8.22 -11.31 15.36
C LEU A 167 -9.44 -11.60 16.28
N GLU A 168 -9.36 -12.61 17.14
CA GLU A 168 -10.43 -12.92 18.10
C GLU A 168 -10.52 -11.89 19.24
N ALA A 169 -9.39 -11.40 19.75
CA ALA A 169 -9.35 -10.32 20.74
C ALA A 169 -10.02 -9.05 20.19
N GLY A 170 -9.66 -8.64 18.97
CA GLY A 170 -10.22 -7.44 18.32
C GLY A 170 -11.72 -7.48 18.07
N LEU A 171 -12.31 -8.68 17.90
CA LEU A 171 -13.77 -8.85 17.78
C LEU A 171 -14.48 -8.86 19.15
N ARG A 172 -13.75 -9.24 20.22
CA ARG A 172 -14.27 -9.36 21.58
C ARG A 172 -14.33 -8.01 22.29
N GLU A 173 -13.32 -7.17 22.11
CA GLU A 173 -13.09 -5.94 22.86
C GLU A 173 -12.55 -4.81 21.95
N GLU A 174 -12.86 -3.56 22.29
CA GLU A 174 -12.28 -2.39 21.63
C GLU A 174 -10.89 -2.04 22.19
N GLY A 175 -10.13 -1.20 21.48
CA GLY A 175 -8.79 -0.76 21.89
C GLY A 175 -7.67 -1.78 21.67
N GLN A 176 -7.97 -2.90 21.01
CA GLN A 176 -6.99 -3.93 20.65
C GLN A 176 -6.11 -3.50 19.47
N ARG A 177 -4.84 -3.96 19.43
CA ARG A 177 -3.86 -3.58 18.38
C ARG A 177 -4.26 -4.01 16.97
N VAL A 178 -5.04 -5.10 16.87
CA VAL A 178 -5.73 -5.53 15.65
C VAL A 178 -7.21 -5.23 15.91
N PRO A 179 -7.76 -4.11 15.40
CA PRO A 179 -9.00 -3.56 15.92
C PRO A 179 -10.27 -4.24 15.38
N MET A 180 -10.20 -5.00 14.27
CA MET A 180 -11.33 -5.78 13.74
C MET A 180 -12.64 -4.98 13.67
N ILE A 181 -12.62 -3.95 12.83
CA ILE A 181 -13.63 -2.89 12.79
C ILE A 181 -14.87 -3.42 12.06
N PRO A 182 -16.05 -3.50 12.73
CA PRO A 182 -17.31 -3.85 12.09
C PRO A 182 -17.72 -2.74 11.11
N THR A 183 -18.09 -3.08 9.87
CA THR A 183 -18.34 -2.08 8.82
C THR A 183 -19.82 -1.83 8.52
N PHE A 184 -20.73 -2.62 9.13
CA PHE A 184 -22.17 -2.59 8.90
C PHE A 184 -22.60 -2.87 7.45
N VAL A 185 -21.68 -3.37 6.62
CA VAL A 185 -21.99 -4.05 5.37
C VAL A 185 -22.33 -5.50 5.72
N PHE A 186 -23.51 -5.98 5.32
CA PHE A 186 -24.00 -7.30 5.73
C PHE A 186 -24.29 -8.22 4.55
N GLY A 187 -23.87 -9.47 4.65
CA GLY A 187 -24.08 -10.50 3.64
C GLY A 187 -23.34 -10.22 2.33
N TRP A 188 -23.67 -11.00 1.30
CA TRP A 188 -23.04 -10.94 -0.02
C TRP A 188 -23.94 -10.20 -1.02
N PRO A 189 -23.37 -9.57 -2.07
CA PRO A 189 -24.16 -8.97 -3.14
C PRO A 189 -25.11 -9.98 -3.77
N ALA A 190 -26.37 -9.60 -3.89
CA ALA A 190 -27.33 -10.31 -4.72
C ALA A 190 -27.13 -9.93 -6.20
N ASN A 191 -27.75 -10.69 -7.10
CA ASN A 191 -27.92 -10.26 -8.50
C ASN A 191 -28.95 -9.12 -8.55
N GLU A 192 -28.53 -7.91 -8.21
CA GLU A 192 -29.34 -6.71 -8.35
C GLU A 192 -29.54 -6.35 -9.84
N LYS A 193 -30.65 -5.66 -10.12
CA LYS A 193 -30.97 -5.17 -11.46
C LYS A 193 -30.14 -3.93 -11.79
N ALA A 194 -30.14 -3.53 -13.07
CA ALA A 194 -29.52 -2.28 -13.49
C ALA A 194 -29.94 -1.10 -12.60
N ALA A 195 -28.96 -0.35 -12.11
CA ALA A 195 -29.15 0.67 -11.08
C ALA A 195 -27.99 1.68 -11.05
N SER A 196 -28.32 2.90 -10.66
CA SER A 196 -27.40 4.04 -10.54
C SER A 196 -27.02 4.27 -9.08
N TYR A 197 -25.74 4.53 -8.82
CA TYR A 197 -25.19 4.80 -7.50
C TYR A 197 -24.18 5.95 -7.53
N LEU A 198 -24.08 6.67 -6.41
CA LEU A 198 -23.03 7.64 -6.15
C LEU A 198 -22.17 7.17 -4.96
N ALA A 199 -20.87 7.44 -5.04
CA ALA A 199 -19.94 7.19 -3.96
C ALA A 199 -18.95 8.34 -3.83
N VAL A 200 -18.63 8.71 -2.60
CA VAL A 200 -17.58 9.68 -2.26
C VAL A 200 -16.56 8.96 -1.36
N ASP A 201 -15.30 8.94 -1.76
CA ASP A 201 -14.19 8.41 -0.95
C ASP A 201 -13.28 9.54 -0.47
N LEU A 202 -13.23 9.70 0.86
CA LEU A 202 -12.29 10.60 1.52
C LEU A 202 -10.96 9.88 1.78
N GLY A 203 -10.03 10.03 0.84
CA GLY A 203 -8.63 9.64 0.99
C GLY A 203 -7.81 10.68 1.75
N SER A 204 -6.58 10.33 2.12
CA SER A 204 -5.71 11.21 2.92
C SER A 204 -5.18 12.45 2.17
N SER A 205 -5.21 12.44 0.83
CA SER A 205 -4.68 13.52 -0.03
C SER A 205 -5.62 13.94 -1.17
N ASP A 206 -6.73 13.23 -1.35
CA ASP A 206 -7.70 13.46 -2.39
C ASP A 206 -9.08 12.95 -1.98
N VAL A 207 -10.11 13.65 -2.46
CA VAL A 207 -11.49 13.18 -2.46
C VAL A 207 -11.79 12.65 -3.85
N ARG A 208 -12.39 11.47 -3.94
CA ARG A 208 -12.87 10.91 -5.19
C ARG A 208 -14.38 10.84 -5.17
N VAL A 209 -14.99 11.12 -6.31
CA VAL A 209 -16.43 11.03 -6.53
C VAL A 209 -16.64 10.10 -7.70
N TRP A 210 -17.48 9.09 -7.51
CA TRP A 210 -17.84 8.12 -8.52
C TRP A 210 -19.35 8.13 -8.74
N HIS A 211 -19.78 8.23 -10.00
CA HIS A 211 -21.08 7.75 -10.44
C HIS A 211 -20.90 6.37 -11.08
N MET A 212 -21.80 5.45 -10.77
CA MET A 212 -21.74 4.07 -11.21
C MET A 212 -23.10 3.60 -11.70
N GLY A 213 -23.18 3.23 -12.97
CA GLY A 213 -24.31 2.52 -13.56
C GLY A 213 -24.01 1.03 -13.63
N LEU A 214 -24.66 0.24 -12.78
CA LEU A 214 -24.77 -1.21 -12.98
C LEU A 214 -25.70 -1.45 -14.18
N GLN A 215 -25.23 -2.18 -15.17
CA GLN A 215 -25.96 -2.56 -16.39
C GLN A 215 -26.63 -3.93 -16.22
N ASP A 216 -27.63 -4.24 -17.06
CA ASP A 216 -28.38 -5.51 -16.98
C ASP A 216 -27.53 -6.77 -17.29
N ASP A 217 -26.34 -6.60 -17.87
CA ASP A 217 -25.36 -7.67 -18.09
C ASP A 217 -24.36 -7.86 -16.94
N GLY A 218 -24.48 -7.07 -15.87
CA GLY A 218 -23.61 -7.09 -14.69
C GLY A 218 -22.34 -6.24 -14.81
N GLN A 219 -22.14 -5.51 -15.91
CA GLN A 219 -21.02 -4.56 -16.03
C GLN A 219 -21.31 -3.24 -15.31
N PHE A 220 -20.25 -2.56 -14.86
CA PHE A 220 -20.33 -1.23 -14.28
C PHE A 220 -19.77 -0.19 -15.25
N GLU A 221 -20.59 0.79 -15.63
CA GLU A 221 -20.14 2.04 -16.23
C GLU A 221 -19.77 3.01 -15.10
N ILE A 222 -18.56 3.57 -15.12
CA ILE A 222 -18.02 4.38 -14.02
C ILE A 222 -17.56 5.74 -14.55
N THR A 223 -18.13 6.81 -14.00
CA THR A 223 -17.66 8.19 -14.18
C THR A 223 -16.95 8.64 -12.91
N GLU A 224 -15.67 9.00 -12.99
CA GLU A 224 -14.85 9.44 -11.85
C GLU A 224 -14.48 10.92 -11.96
N ALA A 225 -14.51 11.63 -10.83
CA ALA A 225 -13.75 12.86 -10.64
C ALA A 225 -12.91 12.80 -9.36
N LYS A 226 -11.71 13.38 -9.43
CA LYS A 226 -10.74 13.41 -8.33
C LYS A 226 -10.36 14.85 -7.99
N TYR A 227 -10.58 15.21 -6.73
CA TYR A 227 -10.35 16.55 -6.20
C TYR A 227 -9.22 16.50 -5.18
N LYS A 228 -8.18 17.31 -5.38
CA LYS A 228 -7.04 17.37 -4.47
C LYS A 228 -7.45 18.04 -3.16
N LEU A 229 -7.33 17.33 -2.05
CA LEU A 229 -7.61 17.86 -0.72
C LEU A 229 -6.53 18.89 -0.35
N PRO A 230 -6.86 20.15 -0.01
CA PRO A 230 -5.88 21.13 0.41
C PRO A 230 -5.50 20.90 1.89
N LYS A 231 -4.34 21.42 2.30
CA LYS A 231 -3.72 21.06 3.60
C LYS A 231 -4.40 21.69 4.82
N GLN A 232 -5.20 22.73 4.65
CA GLN A 232 -5.79 23.47 5.78
C GLN A 232 -7.04 22.75 6.30
N GLU A 233 -7.73 22.06 5.40
CA GLU A 233 -8.89 21.22 5.62
C GLU A 233 -8.49 19.90 6.30
N GLN A 234 -7.24 19.43 6.12
CA GLN A 234 -6.73 18.20 6.77
C GLN A 234 -6.67 18.24 8.30
N GLN A 235 -6.90 19.39 8.93
CA GLN A 235 -6.80 19.61 10.38
C GLN A 235 -8.15 19.92 11.05
N ASP A 236 -9.25 19.83 10.30
CA ASP A 236 -10.60 20.23 10.73
C ASP A 236 -11.63 19.34 10.04
N GLY A 237 -12.25 18.44 10.79
CA GLY A 237 -13.08 17.39 10.24
C GLY A 237 -14.43 17.86 9.70
N GLU A 238 -14.98 18.95 10.22
CA GLU A 238 -16.12 19.62 9.58
C GLU A 238 -15.74 20.15 8.19
N LYS A 239 -14.57 20.81 8.05
CA LYS A 239 -14.07 21.26 6.74
C LYS A 239 -13.79 20.11 5.77
N LEU A 240 -13.41 18.93 6.25
CA LEU A 240 -13.29 17.73 5.40
C LEU A 240 -14.63 17.28 4.83
N CYS A 241 -15.67 17.27 5.66
CA CYS A 241 -17.02 16.91 5.23
C CYS A 241 -17.59 17.96 4.26
N ASP A 242 -17.36 19.24 4.54
CA ASP A 242 -17.69 20.34 3.63
C ASP A 242 -16.97 20.19 2.28
N PHE A 243 -15.64 19.99 2.26
CA PHE A 243 -14.88 19.83 1.02
C PHE A 243 -15.31 18.58 0.23
N ALA A 244 -15.66 17.49 0.90
CA ALA A 244 -16.22 16.31 0.26
C ALA A 244 -17.60 16.58 -0.35
N ALA A 245 -18.46 17.34 0.33
CA ALA A 245 -19.77 17.72 -0.16
C ALA A 245 -19.68 18.75 -1.31
N GLU A 246 -18.73 19.69 -1.27
CA GLU A 246 -18.40 20.58 -2.39
C GLU A 246 -17.88 19.82 -3.61
N SER A 247 -17.08 18.78 -3.38
CA SER A 247 -16.55 17.90 -4.43
C SER A 247 -17.68 17.15 -5.13
N LEU A 248 -18.62 16.57 -4.37
CA LEU A 248 -19.82 15.93 -4.92
C LEU A 248 -20.73 16.92 -5.63
N HIS A 249 -20.95 18.11 -5.05
CA HIS A 249 -21.79 19.15 -5.65
C HIS A 249 -21.23 19.62 -7.00
N ARG A 250 -19.91 19.84 -7.08
CA ARG A 250 -19.23 20.19 -8.33
C ARG A 250 -19.35 19.07 -9.35
N PHE A 251 -19.11 17.83 -8.97
CA PHE A 251 -19.27 16.66 -9.84
C PHE A 251 -20.69 16.55 -10.42
N ILE A 252 -21.72 16.72 -9.59
CA ILE A 252 -23.12 16.70 -10.03
C ILE A 252 -23.41 17.84 -11.00
N ASN A 253 -22.94 19.06 -10.72
CA ASN A 253 -23.16 20.21 -11.59
C ASN A 253 -22.41 20.12 -12.92
N ASP A 254 -21.20 19.56 -12.92
CA ASP A 254 -20.36 19.43 -14.12
C ASP A 254 -20.83 18.29 -15.05
N GLN A 255 -21.55 17.28 -14.55
CA GLN A 255 -21.86 16.04 -15.28
C GLN A 255 -23.36 15.71 -15.40
N TYR A 256 -24.20 16.17 -14.47
CA TYR A 256 -25.60 15.74 -14.33
C TYR A 256 -26.58 16.91 -14.10
N MET A 257 -26.22 18.13 -14.46
CA MET A 257 -27.16 19.26 -14.59
C MET A 257 -27.30 19.67 -16.06
N ASP A 258 -28.50 20.07 -16.48
CA ASP A 258 -28.71 20.73 -17.76
C ASP A 258 -28.46 22.26 -17.70
N ASP A 259 -28.51 22.93 -18.86
CA ASP A 259 -28.32 24.39 -18.98
C ASP A 259 -29.38 25.20 -18.20
N ASP A 260 -30.54 24.61 -17.90
CA ASP A 260 -31.64 25.20 -17.12
C ASP A 260 -31.50 24.92 -15.60
N GLY A 261 -30.51 24.12 -15.19
CA GLY A 261 -30.21 23.78 -13.80
C GLY A 261 -31.03 22.60 -13.23
N ASN A 262 -31.63 21.77 -14.08
CA ASN A 262 -32.34 20.56 -13.65
C ASN A 262 -31.39 19.37 -13.51
N LEU A 263 -31.61 18.56 -12.48
CA LEU A 263 -30.86 17.33 -12.25
C LEU A 263 -31.26 16.24 -13.26
N LEU A 264 -30.29 15.78 -14.05
CA LEU A 264 -30.41 14.68 -15.02
C LEU A 264 -30.34 13.28 -14.37
N LEU A 265 -29.93 13.23 -13.11
CA LEU A 265 -29.85 12.04 -12.27
C LEU A 265 -31.12 11.88 -11.41
N ASP A 266 -31.52 10.65 -11.04
CA ASP A 266 -32.57 10.46 -10.03
C ASP A 266 -32.08 11.03 -8.68
N ALA A 267 -32.84 11.96 -8.10
CA ALA A 267 -32.57 12.53 -6.78
C ALA A 267 -32.58 11.48 -5.63
N ASN A 268 -33.11 10.29 -5.88
CA ASN A 268 -33.08 9.12 -5.00
C ASN A 268 -31.94 8.13 -5.35
N THR A 269 -30.99 8.53 -6.19
CA THR A 269 -29.74 7.78 -6.43
C THR A 269 -29.01 7.61 -5.09
N PRO A 270 -28.75 6.36 -4.63
CA PRO A 270 -28.10 6.13 -3.36
C PRO A 270 -26.70 6.72 -3.35
N LEU A 271 -26.38 7.48 -2.30
CA LEU A 271 -25.05 8.00 -2.04
C LEU A 271 -24.41 7.22 -0.89
N SER A 272 -23.20 6.71 -1.12
CA SER A 272 -22.32 6.19 -0.07
C SER A 272 -21.19 7.17 0.26
N PHE A 273 -20.84 7.25 1.54
CA PHE A 273 -19.64 7.97 2.00
C PHE A 273 -18.64 7.00 2.60
N THR A 274 -17.50 6.85 1.92
CA THR A 274 -16.34 6.09 2.37
C THR A 274 -15.42 7.02 3.14
N PHE A 275 -15.17 6.72 4.42
CA PHE A 275 -14.29 7.52 5.26
C PHE A 275 -13.32 6.58 5.99
N SER A 276 -12.03 6.66 5.60
CA SER A 276 -11.00 5.63 5.79
C SER A 276 -10.29 5.67 7.16
N HIS A 277 -11.04 5.81 8.26
CA HIS A 277 -10.52 5.87 9.63
C HIS A 277 -11.23 4.85 10.54
N PRO A 278 -10.59 4.39 11.66
CA PRO A 278 -11.20 3.46 12.61
C PRO A 278 -12.40 4.10 13.32
N ARG A 279 -13.39 3.27 13.68
CA ARG A 279 -14.68 3.72 14.21
C ARG A 279 -15.18 2.81 15.32
N ALA A 280 -15.92 3.40 16.26
CA ALA A 280 -17.09 2.73 16.81
C ALA A 280 -18.28 3.11 15.92
N GLN A 281 -18.83 2.14 15.17
CA GLN A 281 -20.01 2.36 14.34
C GLN A 281 -21.25 1.84 15.09
N LYS A 282 -22.34 2.63 15.11
CA LYS A 282 -23.56 2.32 15.88
C LYS A 282 -24.69 1.82 14.98
N ASP A 283 -24.75 2.29 13.74
CA ASP A 283 -25.69 1.86 12.71
C ASP A 283 -25.09 2.07 11.30
N SER A 284 -25.77 1.65 10.23
CA SER A 284 -25.30 1.80 8.83
C SER A 284 -25.03 3.25 8.41
N ASN A 285 -25.64 4.20 9.12
CA ASN A 285 -25.57 5.62 8.82
C ASN A 285 -24.95 6.44 9.98
N GLN A 286 -24.53 5.80 11.07
CA GLN A 286 -24.03 6.47 12.28
C GLN A 286 -22.64 5.98 12.71
N SER A 287 -21.63 6.84 12.68
CA SER A 287 -20.25 6.48 13.02
C SER A 287 -19.50 7.53 13.84
N GLU A 288 -18.96 7.11 14.99
CA GLU A 288 -18.17 7.96 15.89
C GLU A 288 -16.66 7.82 15.62
N TRP A 289 -15.94 8.96 15.68
CA TRP A 289 -14.48 9.03 15.52
C TRP A 289 -13.72 8.58 16.76
N ILE A 290 -12.61 7.86 16.56
CA ILE A 290 -11.64 7.47 17.59
C ILE A 290 -10.24 7.98 17.15
N PRO A 291 -9.46 8.65 18.02
CA PRO A 291 -8.12 9.10 17.68
C PRO A 291 -7.15 7.95 17.36
N GLY A 292 -6.15 8.21 16.50
CA GLY A 292 -4.84 7.54 16.59
C GLY A 292 -4.35 6.68 15.43
N ILE A 293 -5.08 6.48 14.32
CA ILE A 293 -4.59 5.67 13.19
C ILE A 293 -4.71 6.41 11.85
N LYS A 294 -3.55 6.65 11.20
CA LYS A 294 -3.32 7.46 9.97
C LYS A 294 -3.39 8.99 10.16
N ASP A 295 -3.14 9.73 9.09
CA ASP A 295 -2.35 10.98 9.09
C ASP A 295 -3.14 12.27 9.39
N PHE A 296 -4.19 12.14 10.21
CA PHE A 296 -5.16 13.20 10.46
C PHE A 296 -5.36 13.42 11.96
N GLU A 297 -5.02 14.63 12.41
CA GLU A 297 -5.39 15.17 13.71
C GLU A 297 -6.65 16.01 13.52
N GLY A 298 -7.83 15.37 13.55
CA GLY A 298 -9.15 16.01 13.48
C GLY A 298 -9.88 15.97 14.82
N PRO A 299 -9.43 16.75 15.83
CA PRO A 299 -9.93 16.66 17.21
C PRO A 299 -11.40 17.11 17.38
N ASP A 300 -11.99 17.72 16.36
CA ASP A 300 -13.35 18.25 16.32
C ASP A 300 -14.43 17.21 15.92
N LEU A 301 -14.02 16.01 15.49
CA LEU A 301 -14.92 14.88 15.19
C LEU A 301 -15.10 13.90 16.35
N GLU A 302 -14.34 14.03 17.44
CA GLU A 302 -14.33 13.03 18.52
C GLU A 302 -15.71 12.83 19.16
N GLY A 303 -16.19 11.58 19.14
CA GLY A 303 -17.52 11.21 19.62
C GLY A 303 -18.70 11.78 18.81
N ARG A 304 -18.49 12.33 17.61
CA ARG A 304 -19.55 12.84 16.73
C ARG A 304 -19.81 11.93 15.54
N ASP A 305 -21.05 11.99 15.05
CA ASP A 305 -21.49 11.20 13.90
C ASP A 305 -21.05 11.83 12.57
N VAL A 306 -20.04 11.24 11.93
CA VAL A 306 -19.52 11.67 10.62
C VAL A 306 -20.59 11.59 9.52
N GLY A 307 -21.57 10.68 9.63
CA GLY A 307 -22.68 10.58 8.68
C GLY A 307 -23.63 11.77 8.75
N GLU A 308 -23.93 12.23 9.96
CA GLU A 308 -24.74 13.43 10.16
C GLU A 308 -23.98 14.69 9.75
N ILE A 309 -22.69 14.82 10.11
CA ILE A 309 -21.86 15.98 9.71
C ILE A 309 -21.79 16.09 8.17
N PHE A 310 -21.53 14.99 7.46
CA PHE A 310 -21.55 15.00 5.99
C PHE A 310 -22.95 15.32 5.43
N SER A 311 -24.01 14.82 6.06
CA SER A 311 -25.39 15.17 5.71
C SER A 311 -25.71 16.65 5.94
N GLU A 312 -25.13 17.27 6.97
CA GLU A 312 -25.21 18.71 7.23
C GLU A 312 -24.50 19.52 6.15
N SER A 313 -23.29 19.12 5.74
CA SER A 313 -22.58 19.73 4.61
C SER A 313 -23.37 19.64 3.31
N LEU A 314 -23.99 18.49 3.00
CA LEU A 314 -24.87 18.33 1.84
C LEU A 314 -26.10 19.27 1.92
N ARG A 315 -26.75 19.38 3.09
CA ARG A 315 -27.87 20.29 3.34
C ARG A 315 -27.48 21.77 3.18
N LYS A 316 -26.32 22.15 3.71
CA LYS A 316 -25.74 23.51 3.66
C LYS A 316 -25.46 23.95 2.22
N LEU A 317 -24.92 23.05 1.40
CA LEU A 317 -24.62 23.29 -0.02
C LEU A 317 -25.82 23.07 -0.95
N LYS A 318 -26.96 22.58 -0.42
CA LYS A 318 -28.19 22.23 -1.17
C LYS A 318 -27.97 21.18 -2.27
N VAL A 319 -27.08 20.21 -2.02
CA VAL A 319 -26.82 19.11 -2.96
C VAL A 319 -28.11 18.29 -3.14
N PRO A 320 -28.57 18.01 -4.37
CA PRO A 320 -29.88 17.39 -4.63
C PRO A 320 -29.87 15.86 -4.45
N ILE A 321 -28.99 15.33 -3.60
CA ILE A 321 -28.77 13.90 -3.33
C ILE A 321 -28.68 13.69 -1.82
N LYS A 322 -29.20 12.56 -1.33
CA LYS A 322 -29.20 12.21 0.10
C LYS A 322 -28.22 11.09 0.41
N LEU A 323 -27.44 11.27 1.47
CA LEU A 323 -26.61 10.20 2.04
C LEU A 323 -27.47 8.99 2.39
N THR A 324 -27.05 7.81 1.92
CA THR A 324 -27.76 6.54 2.13
C THR A 324 -27.00 5.61 3.07
N SER A 325 -25.66 5.62 3.06
CA SER A 325 -24.83 4.76 3.92
C SER A 325 -23.45 5.38 4.17
N VAL A 326 -22.83 5.01 5.30
CA VAL A 326 -21.45 5.36 5.63
C VAL A 326 -20.69 4.10 6.05
N PHE A 327 -19.61 3.76 5.36
CA PHE A 327 -18.82 2.57 5.67
C PHE A 327 -17.33 2.88 5.79
N ASN A 328 -16.63 2.05 6.56
CA ASN A 328 -15.17 2.07 6.62
C ASN A 328 -14.61 1.35 5.39
N ASN A 329 -13.51 1.86 4.84
CA ASN A 329 -12.92 1.39 3.60
C ASN A 329 -12.29 -0.01 3.77
N THR A 330 -13.00 -1.04 3.32
CA THR A 330 -12.51 -2.42 3.17
C THR A 330 -11.50 -2.60 2.04
N LYS A 331 -11.24 -1.53 1.28
CA LYS A 331 -10.31 -1.44 0.15
C LYS A 331 -10.61 -2.40 -1.00
N GLY A 332 -11.89 -2.55 -1.30
CA GLY A 332 -12.37 -2.49 -2.67
C GLY A 332 -12.40 -3.79 -3.46
N THR A 333 -12.15 -4.94 -2.84
CA THR A 333 -11.84 -6.16 -3.61
C THR A 333 -12.74 -7.36 -3.33
N THR A 334 -13.31 -7.46 -2.14
CA THR A 334 -14.00 -8.67 -1.70
C THR A 334 -15.34 -8.80 -2.42
N LEU A 335 -16.17 -7.75 -2.37
CA LEU A 335 -17.50 -7.80 -2.94
C LEU A 335 -17.49 -7.82 -4.47
N PRO A 336 -16.71 -6.96 -5.18
CA PRO A 336 -16.66 -6.98 -6.64
C PRO A 336 -16.24 -8.33 -7.21
N LEU A 337 -15.21 -8.97 -6.63
CA LEU A 337 -14.80 -10.30 -7.09
C LEU A 337 -15.83 -11.37 -6.73
N SER A 338 -16.53 -11.25 -5.58
CA SER A 338 -17.55 -12.22 -5.17
C SER A 338 -18.72 -12.35 -6.17
N CYS A 339 -19.10 -11.26 -6.85
CA CYS A 339 -20.13 -11.27 -7.89
C CYS A 339 -19.78 -12.21 -9.06
N VAL A 340 -18.51 -12.24 -9.47
CA VAL A 340 -18.01 -13.08 -10.58
C VAL A 340 -17.51 -14.44 -10.07
N ARG A 341 -17.08 -14.51 -8.80
CA ARG A 341 -16.49 -15.67 -8.15
C ARG A 341 -17.12 -15.90 -6.78
N PRO A 342 -18.28 -16.60 -6.70
CA PRO A 342 -19.03 -16.80 -5.46
C PRO A 342 -18.32 -17.56 -4.32
N ALA A 343 -17.10 -18.08 -4.57
CA ALA A 343 -16.23 -18.69 -3.57
C ALA A 343 -15.24 -17.69 -2.92
N THR A 344 -15.24 -16.42 -3.35
CA THR A 344 -14.43 -15.35 -2.75
C THR A 344 -14.89 -15.07 -1.32
N ARG A 345 -13.98 -15.12 -0.34
CA ARG A 345 -14.30 -14.90 1.08
C ARG A 345 -13.44 -13.85 1.76
N ILE A 346 -12.27 -13.55 1.20
CA ILE A 346 -11.28 -12.63 1.76
C ILE A 346 -10.87 -11.64 0.67
N GLY A 347 -10.80 -10.35 0.99
CA GLY A 347 -10.12 -9.33 0.19
C GLY A 347 -8.81 -8.93 0.85
N LEU A 348 -7.74 -8.81 0.05
CA LEU A 348 -6.42 -8.34 0.46
C LEU A 348 -6.01 -7.10 -0.32
N PHE A 349 -5.37 -6.18 0.39
CA PHE A 349 -4.84 -4.95 -0.16
C PHE A 349 -3.31 -4.88 0.03
N PHE A 350 -2.56 -4.87 -1.07
CA PHE A 350 -1.11 -4.69 -1.14
C PHE A 350 -0.71 -3.35 -1.81
N GLY A 351 -1.11 -2.24 -1.19
CA GLY A 351 -0.67 -0.89 -1.58
C GLY A 351 0.56 -0.44 -0.79
N ARG A 352 0.65 0.87 -0.48
CA ARG A 352 1.61 1.41 0.51
C ARG A 352 1.41 0.83 1.91
N GLY A 353 0.20 0.35 2.23
CA GLY A 353 -0.11 -0.42 3.43
C GLY A 353 -0.63 -1.81 3.09
N TYR A 354 -0.64 -2.70 4.08
CA TYR A 354 -1.16 -4.06 3.99
C TYR A 354 -2.39 -4.23 4.89
N ASN A 355 -3.50 -4.71 4.35
CA ASN A 355 -4.76 -4.89 5.09
C ASN A 355 -5.63 -6.01 4.49
N ALA A 356 -6.63 -6.48 5.24
CA ALA A 356 -7.60 -7.48 4.84
C ALA A 356 -9.04 -7.16 5.27
N ALA A 357 -10.00 -7.68 4.50
CA ALA A 357 -11.40 -7.72 4.87
C ALA A 357 -11.99 -9.12 4.59
N TYR A 358 -13.00 -9.53 5.37
CA TYR A 358 -13.75 -10.78 5.20
C TYR A 358 -15.14 -10.65 5.85
N MET A 359 -16.02 -11.62 5.60
CA MET A 359 -17.33 -11.70 6.28
C MET A 359 -17.24 -12.53 7.56
N GLU A 360 -17.71 -11.98 8.66
CA GLU A 360 -17.81 -12.62 9.97
C GLU A 360 -19.26 -12.77 10.40
N MET A 361 -19.61 -13.84 11.14
CA MET A 361 -20.94 -13.98 11.72
C MET A 361 -21.10 -13.02 12.90
N VAL A 362 -22.23 -12.30 12.97
CA VAL A 362 -22.52 -11.35 14.07
C VAL A 362 -22.41 -11.96 15.46
N SER A 363 -22.76 -13.24 15.63
CA SER A 363 -22.57 -13.98 16.88
C SER A 363 -21.11 -14.11 17.34
N ASN A 364 -20.14 -13.94 16.44
CA ASN A 364 -18.70 -13.98 16.70
C ASN A 364 -18.10 -12.59 16.99
N ILE A 365 -18.94 -11.55 17.15
CA ILE A 365 -18.52 -10.16 17.41
C ILE A 365 -19.06 -9.67 18.77
N PRO A 366 -18.54 -10.15 19.93
CA PRO A 366 -19.08 -9.78 21.25
C PRO A 366 -19.14 -8.27 21.52
N LYS A 367 -18.20 -7.48 20.98
CA LYS A 367 -18.14 -6.03 21.27
C LYS A 367 -19.34 -5.23 20.74
N ILE A 368 -20.09 -5.75 19.77
CA ILE A 368 -21.32 -5.13 19.24
C ILE A 368 -22.61 -5.79 19.75
N ALA A 369 -22.53 -6.69 20.74
CA ALA A 369 -23.70 -7.44 21.23
C ALA A 369 -24.83 -6.54 21.77
N SER A 370 -24.51 -5.33 22.23
CA SER A 370 -25.49 -4.31 22.67
C SER A 370 -26.43 -3.85 21.57
N LEU A 371 -26.03 -3.92 20.30
CA LEU A 371 -26.81 -3.48 19.15
C LEU A 371 -27.94 -4.44 18.76
N SER A 372 -28.06 -5.60 19.42
CA SER A 372 -29.15 -6.57 19.22
C SER A 372 -29.34 -7.04 17.76
N LEU A 373 -28.26 -7.03 16.98
CA LEU A 373 -28.25 -7.43 15.57
C LEU A 373 -28.55 -8.94 15.40
N PRO A 374 -29.12 -9.39 14.27
CA PRO A 374 -29.44 -10.81 14.06
C PRO A 374 -28.18 -11.69 14.13
N PRO A 375 -28.09 -12.67 15.06
CA PRO A 375 -26.85 -13.38 15.35
C PRO A 375 -26.35 -14.28 14.21
N LYS A 376 -27.23 -14.62 13.27
CA LYS A 376 -26.91 -15.39 12.05
C LYS A 376 -26.60 -14.53 10.82
N ALA A 377 -26.65 -13.20 10.93
CA ALA A 377 -26.23 -12.34 9.84
C ALA A 377 -24.70 -12.39 9.71
N GLU A 378 -24.21 -12.34 8.47
CA GLU A 378 -22.81 -12.05 8.18
C GLU A 378 -22.62 -10.53 8.10
N MET A 379 -21.50 -10.02 8.61
CA MET A 379 -21.07 -8.63 8.51
C MET A 379 -19.61 -8.58 8.06
N ALA A 380 -19.26 -7.67 7.16
CA ALA A 380 -17.88 -7.46 6.77
C ALA A 380 -17.08 -6.82 7.92
N ILE A 381 -15.85 -7.29 8.09
CA ILE A 381 -14.87 -6.76 9.04
C ILE A 381 -13.71 -6.15 8.26
N ASN A 382 -13.35 -4.91 8.56
CA ASN A 382 -12.04 -4.36 8.21
C ASN A 382 -11.06 -4.73 9.33
N CYS A 383 -10.06 -5.57 9.04
CA CYS A 383 -9.16 -6.07 10.07
C CYS A 383 -8.26 -4.99 10.68
N GLU A 384 -7.78 -4.04 9.85
CA GLU A 384 -6.63 -3.15 10.10
C GLU A 384 -5.47 -3.86 10.84
N TRP A 385 -5.20 -5.11 10.46
CA TRP A 385 -4.21 -5.99 11.11
C TRP A 385 -2.75 -5.54 10.98
N GLY A 386 -2.51 -4.36 10.42
CA GLY A 386 -1.18 -3.83 10.14
C GLY A 386 -0.34 -3.64 11.41
N SER A 387 -1.00 -3.35 12.54
CA SER A 387 -0.38 -3.23 13.87
C SER A 387 -0.33 -4.53 14.66
N PHE A 388 -0.54 -5.69 14.02
CA PHE A 388 -0.22 -6.98 14.64
C PHE A 388 1.24 -7.00 15.09
N ASP A 389 1.44 -7.40 16.34
CA ASP A 389 2.73 -7.49 17.03
C ASP A 389 3.56 -6.18 17.11
N SER A 390 2.92 -5.02 16.89
CA SER A 390 3.47 -3.71 17.25
C SER A 390 3.74 -3.61 18.75
N GLY A 391 4.87 -3.03 19.15
CA GLY A 391 5.27 -2.80 20.54
C GLY A 391 5.74 -4.03 21.35
N THR A 392 5.31 -5.25 21.00
CA THR A 392 5.76 -6.50 21.66
C THR A 392 6.86 -7.22 20.90
N HIS A 393 6.71 -7.36 19.58
CA HIS A 393 7.65 -8.05 18.70
C HIS A 393 7.95 -9.51 19.13
N GLU A 394 6.95 -10.21 19.65
CA GLU A 394 7.04 -11.59 20.18
C GLU A 394 6.87 -12.64 19.07
N HIS A 395 6.01 -12.37 18.09
CA HIS A 395 5.53 -13.34 17.10
C HIS A 395 6.14 -13.16 15.71
N LEU A 396 6.39 -11.91 15.29
CA LEU A 396 7.02 -11.62 14.01
C LEU A 396 8.54 -11.88 14.06
N PRO A 397 9.14 -12.48 13.02
CA PRO A 397 10.57 -12.75 12.98
C PRO A 397 11.33 -11.49 12.52
N GLN A 398 11.29 -10.44 13.35
CA GLN A 398 11.98 -9.19 13.06
C GLN A 398 13.50 -9.39 13.03
N ILE A 399 14.13 -8.90 11.97
CA ILE A 399 15.59 -8.89 11.80
C ILE A 399 16.14 -7.49 12.10
N LYS A 400 17.46 -7.34 12.23
CA LYS A 400 18.07 -6.02 12.52
C LYS A 400 17.67 -4.93 11.51
N TYR A 401 17.51 -5.28 10.23
CA TYR A 401 17.09 -4.35 9.19
C TYR A 401 15.62 -3.91 9.32
N ASP A 402 14.73 -4.77 9.83
CA ASP A 402 13.33 -4.35 10.07
C ASP A 402 13.26 -3.30 11.18
N ARG A 403 14.04 -3.48 12.25
CA ARG A 403 14.15 -2.51 13.35
C ARG A 403 14.72 -1.18 12.91
N LEU A 404 15.79 -1.18 12.10
CA LEU A 404 16.33 0.06 11.52
C LEU A 404 15.30 0.78 10.64
N VAL A 405 14.52 0.06 9.83
CA VAL A 405 13.46 0.65 8.99
C VAL A 405 12.29 1.16 9.84
N ASP A 406 11.97 0.49 10.94
CA ASP A 406 10.97 0.92 11.91
C ASP A 406 11.39 2.21 12.65
N GLU A 407 12.59 2.22 13.22
CA GLU A 407 13.22 3.36 13.93
C GLU A 407 13.33 4.61 13.06
N MET A 408 13.58 4.45 11.75
CA MET A 408 13.65 5.55 10.77
C MET A 408 12.31 5.87 10.09
N SER A 409 11.22 5.20 10.44
CA SER A 409 9.90 5.46 9.86
C SER A 409 9.22 6.68 10.48
N GLU A 410 8.18 7.21 9.82
CA GLU A 410 7.35 8.31 10.33
C GLU A 410 6.67 7.99 11.68
N ARG A 411 6.49 6.70 11.99
CA ARG A 411 5.83 6.20 13.21
C ARG A 411 6.56 4.97 13.76
N PRO A 412 7.68 5.12 14.48
CA PRO A 412 8.42 4.00 15.06
C PRO A 412 7.58 3.18 16.04
N GLY A 413 7.76 1.86 16.07
CA GLY A 413 7.01 0.92 16.91
C GLY A 413 5.60 0.56 16.42
N GLU A 414 5.01 1.34 15.50
CA GLU A 414 3.68 1.09 14.90
C GLU A 414 3.74 0.23 13.63
N GLN A 415 2.60 -0.35 13.22
CA GLN A 415 2.44 -1.02 11.92
C GLN A 415 3.49 -2.12 11.62
N ALA A 416 3.95 -2.86 12.63
CA ALA A 416 5.05 -3.82 12.52
C ALA A 416 4.83 -4.88 11.43
N PHE A 417 3.60 -5.41 11.31
CA PHE A 417 3.26 -6.41 10.29
C PHE A 417 3.29 -5.81 8.86
N VAL A 418 2.84 -4.56 8.69
CA VAL A 418 2.94 -3.85 7.41
C VAL A 418 4.39 -3.65 6.99
N LYS A 419 5.26 -3.22 7.92
CA LYS A 419 6.67 -2.91 7.66
C LYS A 419 7.48 -4.10 7.14
N MET A 420 7.07 -5.33 7.48
CA MET A 420 7.71 -6.56 6.99
C MET A 420 7.15 -7.08 5.65
N ILE A 421 6.01 -6.56 5.17
CA ILE A 421 5.28 -7.07 4.00
C ILE A 421 5.18 -6.05 2.86
N SER A 422 4.80 -4.80 3.18
CA SER A 422 4.38 -3.79 2.21
C SER A 422 5.51 -3.36 1.26
N GLY A 423 5.12 -3.15 -0.01
CA GLY A 423 6.01 -2.62 -1.05
C GLY A 423 6.56 -1.21 -0.78
N LEU A 424 6.13 -0.51 0.27
CA LEU A 424 6.80 0.71 0.74
C LEU A 424 8.15 0.40 1.42
N TYR A 425 8.29 -0.76 2.06
CA TYR A 425 9.41 -1.05 2.96
C TYR A 425 10.38 -2.13 2.43
N LEU A 426 9.95 -2.99 1.50
CA LEU A 426 10.84 -4.04 0.95
C LEU A 426 12.08 -3.44 0.25
N GLY A 427 11.89 -2.35 -0.50
CA GLY A 427 12.96 -1.57 -1.10
C GLY A 427 13.89 -0.90 -0.09
N GLU A 428 13.34 -0.38 1.01
CA GLU A 428 14.15 0.24 2.06
C GLU A 428 14.96 -0.80 2.85
N ILE A 429 14.39 -1.98 3.15
CA ILE A 429 15.12 -3.11 3.75
C ILE A 429 16.32 -3.51 2.87
N PHE A 430 16.13 -3.57 1.55
CA PHE A 430 17.23 -3.79 0.61
C PHE A 430 18.26 -2.65 0.68
N ARG A 431 17.83 -1.39 0.65
CA ARG A 431 18.73 -0.22 0.71
C ARG A 431 19.59 -0.21 1.98
N VAL A 432 19.00 -0.46 3.16
CA VAL A 432 19.72 -0.48 4.44
C VAL A 432 20.78 -1.60 4.48
N ILE A 433 20.50 -2.77 3.89
CA ILE A 433 21.51 -3.84 3.70
C ILE A 433 22.68 -3.35 2.86
N ILE A 434 22.41 -2.65 1.75
CA ILE A 434 23.46 -2.13 0.87
C ILE A 434 24.25 -1.00 1.57
N ALA A 435 23.58 -0.11 2.29
CA ALA A 435 24.21 0.98 3.05
C ALA A 435 25.19 0.44 4.12
N GLU A 436 24.78 -0.57 4.90
CA GLU A 436 25.67 -1.24 5.87
C GLU A 436 26.92 -1.83 5.19
N LEU A 437 26.75 -2.47 4.03
CA LEU A 437 27.86 -3.07 3.28
C LEU A 437 28.77 -2.04 2.59
N ILE A 438 28.27 -0.84 2.30
CA ILE A 438 29.09 0.31 1.88
C ILE A 438 29.90 0.82 3.08
N GLU A 439 29.26 1.01 4.24
CA GLU A 439 29.91 1.55 5.46
C GLU A 439 31.06 0.66 5.93
N VAL A 440 30.89 -0.68 5.91
CA VAL A 440 31.98 -1.62 6.23
C VAL A 440 33.01 -1.81 5.10
N GLY A 441 32.93 -1.03 4.02
CA GLY A 441 33.89 -1.03 2.92
C GLY A 441 33.86 -2.27 2.01
N ILE A 442 32.75 -3.01 1.99
CA ILE A 442 32.60 -4.23 1.18
C ILE A 442 32.08 -3.91 -0.22
N LEU A 443 31.14 -2.97 -0.36
CA LEU A 443 30.57 -2.56 -1.64
C LEU A 443 31.08 -1.19 -2.08
N PHE A 444 31.18 -1.02 -3.41
CA PHE A 444 31.39 0.28 -4.08
C PHE A 444 32.60 1.09 -3.61
N TRP A 445 33.68 0.42 -3.19
CA TRP A 445 34.89 1.07 -2.71
C TRP A 445 35.45 2.09 -3.73
N GLY A 446 35.59 3.34 -3.30
CA GLY A 446 36.10 4.44 -4.13
C GLY A 446 35.09 5.06 -5.10
N GLN A 447 33.80 4.71 -5.00
CA GLN A 447 32.72 5.34 -5.76
C GLN A 447 31.93 6.34 -4.88
N ASP A 448 31.20 7.25 -5.51
CA ASP A 448 30.28 8.16 -4.80
C ASP A 448 28.96 7.43 -4.51
N THR A 449 28.65 7.26 -3.22
CA THR A 449 27.48 6.51 -2.73
C THR A 449 26.37 7.40 -2.16
N CYS A 450 26.47 8.74 -2.27
CA CYS A 450 25.54 9.66 -1.59
C CYS A 450 24.06 9.49 -1.96
N GLU A 451 23.76 8.98 -3.16
CA GLU A 451 22.39 8.67 -3.58
C GLU A 451 21.81 7.43 -2.88
N MET A 452 22.64 6.46 -2.47
CA MET A 452 22.24 5.26 -1.73
C MET A 452 22.02 5.52 -0.24
N GLU A 453 22.59 6.60 0.30
CA GLU A 453 22.43 7.00 1.71
C GLU A 453 21.02 7.53 2.00
N LYS A 454 20.33 8.09 0.99
CA LYS A 454 18.99 8.68 1.11
C LYS A 454 17.93 7.61 1.39
N SER A 455 17.23 7.72 2.52
CA SER A 455 16.12 6.84 2.85
C SER A 455 15.03 6.84 1.77
N TYR A 456 14.47 5.66 1.49
CA TYR A 456 13.45 5.39 0.47
C TYR A 456 13.85 5.75 -0.97
N CYS A 457 15.15 5.90 -1.28
CA CYS A 457 15.61 6.07 -2.66
C CYS A 457 15.45 4.81 -3.53
N PHE A 458 15.27 3.65 -2.89
CA PHE A 458 15.16 2.34 -3.52
C PHE A 458 13.72 1.81 -3.39
N ASP A 459 12.94 1.90 -4.46
CA ASP A 459 11.56 1.40 -4.52
C ASP A 459 11.52 -0.13 -4.74
N THR A 460 10.43 -0.78 -4.33
CA THR A 460 10.18 -2.21 -4.52
C THR A 460 10.07 -2.61 -6.00
N ASP A 461 9.67 -1.68 -6.88
CA ASP A 461 9.74 -1.88 -8.34
C ASP A 461 11.18 -2.21 -8.80
N PHE A 462 12.22 -1.65 -8.16
CA PHE A 462 13.61 -2.04 -8.45
C PHE A 462 13.93 -3.47 -8.00
N LEU A 463 13.40 -3.94 -6.86
CA LEU A 463 13.59 -5.32 -6.43
C LEU A 463 12.94 -6.28 -7.43
N GLY A 464 11.74 -5.97 -7.91
CA GLY A 464 11.06 -6.76 -8.93
C GLY A 464 11.86 -6.85 -10.23
N LEU A 465 12.44 -5.74 -10.69
CA LEU A 465 13.33 -5.71 -11.86
C LEU A 465 14.66 -6.45 -11.63
N ILE A 466 15.22 -6.38 -10.42
CA ILE A 466 16.47 -7.04 -10.05
C ILE A 466 16.31 -8.56 -9.94
N GLU A 467 15.21 -9.01 -9.32
CA GLU A 467 14.87 -10.43 -9.24
C GLU A 467 14.52 -11.01 -10.62
N GLY A 468 13.75 -10.26 -11.41
CA GLY A 468 13.33 -10.66 -12.75
C GLY A 468 14.44 -10.69 -13.80
N ASP A 469 15.65 -10.19 -13.49
CA ASP A 469 16.78 -10.20 -14.41
C ASP A 469 17.31 -11.64 -14.63
N CYS A 470 16.88 -12.22 -15.73
CA CYS A 470 17.27 -13.55 -16.20
C CYS A 470 18.51 -13.51 -17.12
N THR A 471 19.13 -12.35 -17.36
CA THR A 471 20.34 -12.25 -18.19
C THR A 471 21.57 -12.80 -17.43
N LYS A 472 22.53 -13.39 -18.16
CA LYS A 472 23.73 -13.99 -17.52
C LYS A 472 24.62 -12.91 -16.88
N GLU A 473 24.66 -11.73 -17.48
CA GLU A 473 25.46 -10.59 -17.09
C GLU A 473 24.74 -9.67 -16.08
N LEU A 474 23.44 -9.90 -15.85
CA LEU A 474 22.55 -9.08 -15.02
C LEU A 474 22.54 -7.60 -15.45
N LEU A 475 22.26 -7.36 -16.73
CA LEU A 475 22.36 -6.03 -17.35
C LEU A 475 21.29 -5.05 -16.86
N THR A 476 20.11 -5.54 -16.46
CA THR A 476 19.06 -4.68 -15.87
C THR A 476 19.51 -4.23 -14.48
N VAL A 477 20.07 -5.13 -13.67
CA VAL A 477 20.68 -4.77 -12.38
C VAL A 477 21.80 -3.74 -12.58
N ALA A 478 22.71 -3.97 -13.53
CA ALA A 478 23.78 -3.01 -13.85
C ALA A 478 23.24 -1.64 -14.27
N GLY A 479 22.22 -1.62 -15.12
CA GLY A 479 21.55 -0.40 -15.60
C GLY A 479 20.86 0.37 -14.48
N ILE A 480 20.20 -0.30 -13.53
CA ILE A 480 19.56 0.35 -12.37
C ILE A 480 20.58 1.08 -11.52
N PHE A 481 21.64 0.37 -11.08
CA PHE A 481 22.69 0.96 -10.25
C PHE A 481 23.41 2.11 -10.98
N LYS A 482 23.72 1.95 -12.27
CA LYS A 482 24.43 2.99 -13.02
C LYS A 482 23.58 4.22 -13.34
N HIS A 483 22.31 4.03 -13.71
CA HIS A 483 21.44 5.12 -14.17
C HIS A 483 20.84 5.93 -13.02
N PHE A 484 20.40 5.27 -11.94
CA PHE A 484 19.73 5.95 -10.83
C PHE A 484 20.66 6.36 -9.69
N PHE A 485 21.80 5.67 -9.53
CA PHE A 485 22.71 5.90 -8.39
C PHE A 485 24.16 6.21 -8.82
N GLY A 486 24.47 6.19 -10.13
CA GLY A 486 25.82 6.46 -10.67
C GLY A 486 26.83 5.31 -10.52
N LEU A 487 26.44 4.23 -9.84
CA LEU A 487 27.32 3.17 -9.35
C LEU A 487 27.64 2.11 -10.42
N ASP A 488 28.92 1.79 -10.55
CA ASP A 488 29.41 0.64 -11.32
C ASP A 488 29.43 -0.62 -10.43
N THR A 489 28.97 -1.74 -10.99
CA THR A 489 28.81 -3.01 -10.26
C THR A 489 29.65 -4.12 -10.88
N ALA A 490 30.16 -5.02 -10.05
CA ALA A 490 30.71 -6.31 -10.48
C ALA A 490 29.61 -7.37 -10.61
N ILE A 491 29.89 -8.44 -11.36
CA ILE A 491 28.93 -9.54 -11.53
C ILE A 491 28.62 -10.28 -10.22
N SER A 492 29.60 -10.38 -9.31
CA SER A 492 29.42 -10.93 -7.96
C SER A 492 28.42 -10.14 -7.13
N GLU A 493 28.53 -8.81 -7.16
CA GLU A 493 27.65 -7.87 -6.48
C GLU A 493 26.23 -7.96 -7.06
N ARG A 494 26.08 -8.00 -8.38
CA ARG A 494 24.75 -8.14 -9.03
C ARG A 494 24.07 -9.48 -8.69
N GLN A 495 24.82 -10.58 -8.70
CA GLN A 495 24.31 -11.91 -8.30
C GLN A 495 23.85 -11.92 -6.84
N PHE A 496 24.61 -11.24 -5.97
CA PHE A 496 24.25 -11.05 -4.57
C PHE A 496 22.97 -10.20 -4.42
N PHE A 497 22.87 -9.04 -5.09
CA PHE A 497 21.69 -8.18 -5.07
C PHE A 497 20.43 -8.91 -5.52
N ARG A 498 20.53 -9.66 -6.63
CA ARG A 498 19.43 -10.50 -7.11
C ARG A 498 18.95 -11.50 -6.06
N ARG A 499 19.89 -12.18 -5.38
CA ARG A 499 19.53 -13.18 -4.36
C ARG A 499 19.01 -12.55 -3.06
N VAL A 500 19.45 -11.34 -2.70
CA VAL A 500 18.88 -10.59 -1.56
C VAL A 500 17.44 -10.14 -1.87
N ALA A 501 17.16 -9.67 -3.08
CA ALA A 501 15.79 -9.36 -3.51
C ALA A 501 14.88 -10.61 -3.43
N GLU A 502 15.34 -11.77 -3.93
CA GLU A 502 14.61 -13.05 -3.81
C GLU A 502 14.31 -13.43 -2.35
N LEU A 503 15.23 -13.18 -1.41
CA LEU A 503 15.01 -13.44 0.02
C LEU A 503 13.97 -12.50 0.64
N ILE A 504 14.04 -11.20 0.34
CA ILE A 504 13.09 -10.19 0.83
C ILE A 504 11.68 -10.49 0.31
N GLY A 505 11.54 -10.72 -1.00
CA GLY A 505 10.26 -11.05 -1.64
C GLY A 505 9.66 -12.36 -1.13
N THR A 506 10.49 -13.40 -0.97
CA THR A 506 10.04 -14.69 -0.39
C THR A 506 9.58 -14.53 1.06
N ARG A 507 10.28 -13.74 1.88
CA ARG A 507 9.87 -13.47 3.27
C ARG A 507 8.53 -12.73 3.32
N SER A 508 8.37 -11.66 2.54
CA SER A 508 7.11 -10.90 2.46
C SER A 508 5.92 -11.78 2.05
N ALA A 509 6.06 -12.59 1.01
CA ALA A 509 5.02 -13.50 0.56
C ALA A 509 4.62 -14.54 1.63
N ARG A 510 5.60 -15.08 2.37
CA ARG A 510 5.36 -16.05 3.46
C ARG A 510 4.64 -15.44 4.66
N LEU A 511 5.01 -14.22 5.06
CA LEU A 511 4.30 -13.48 6.12
C LEU A 511 2.89 -13.08 5.67
N SER A 512 2.71 -12.72 4.39
CA SER A 512 1.39 -12.44 3.79
C SER A 512 0.48 -13.67 3.84
N ALA A 513 1.01 -14.86 3.51
CA ALA A 513 0.29 -16.12 3.59
C ALA A 513 -0.12 -16.49 5.03
N CYS A 514 0.63 -16.08 6.05
CA CYS A 514 0.22 -16.24 7.45
C CYS A 514 -1.08 -15.45 7.74
N GLY A 515 -1.22 -14.25 7.16
CA GLY A 515 -2.46 -13.48 7.23
C GLY A 515 -3.66 -14.21 6.63
N ILE A 516 -3.52 -14.70 5.40
CA ILE A 516 -4.56 -15.50 4.73
C ILE A 516 -4.91 -16.73 5.58
N ALA A 517 -3.89 -17.47 6.02
CA ALA A 517 -4.07 -18.69 6.81
C ALA A 517 -4.78 -18.45 8.15
N ALA A 518 -4.53 -17.33 8.83
CA ALA A 518 -5.25 -16.96 10.05
C ALA A 518 -6.75 -16.77 9.79
N ILE A 519 -7.13 -15.98 8.78
CA ILE A 519 -8.54 -15.76 8.43
C ILE A 519 -9.21 -17.06 7.94
N VAL A 520 -8.56 -17.84 7.07
CA VAL A 520 -9.11 -19.12 6.59
C VAL A 520 -9.33 -20.13 7.73
N SER A 521 -8.41 -20.18 8.70
CA SER A 521 -8.56 -21.02 9.89
C SER A 521 -9.71 -20.55 10.78
N LYS A 522 -9.79 -19.23 11.03
CA LYS A 522 -10.84 -18.61 11.84
C LYS A 522 -12.25 -18.81 11.25
N MET A 523 -12.39 -18.73 9.92
CA MET A 523 -13.64 -19.02 9.21
C MET A 523 -13.97 -20.53 9.13
N GLY A 524 -13.09 -21.42 9.61
CA GLY A 524 -13.27 -22.88 9.50
C GLY A 524 -13.15 -23.43 8.08
N MET A 525 -12.54 -22.69 7.15
CA MET A 525 -12.54 -23.01 5.71
C MET A 525 -11.30 -23.78 5.21
N VAL A 526 -10.47 -24.29 6.12
CA VAL A 526 -9.25 -25.06 5.78
C VAL A 526 -9.57 -26.33 4.98
N ASP A 527 -10.68 -27.00 5.28
CA ASP A 527 -11.09 -28.24 4.61
C ASP A 527 -11.89 -28.01 3.31
N THR A 528 -12.61 -26.90 3.20
CA THR A 528 -13.40 -26.57 2.01
C THR A 528 -12.61 -25.78 0.97
N GLY A 529 -11.59 -25.05 1.41
CA GLY A 529 -10.96 -23.97 0.63
C GLY A 529 -11.85 -22.72 0.53
N CYS A 530 -11.27 -21.66 0.00
CA CYS A 530 -11.94 -20.45 -0.39
C CYS A 530 -11.11 -19.70 -1.45
N GLU A 531 -11.68 -18.64 -2.01
CA GLU A 531 -10.96 -17.74 -2.92
C GLU A 531 -10.70 -16.39 -2.25
N VAL A 532 -9.59 -15.76 -2.63
CA VAL A 532 -9.07 -14.52 -2.04
C VAL A 532 -8.88 -13.51 -3.16
N ALA A 533 -9.58 -12.38 -3.07
CA ALA A 533 -9.36 -11.24 -3.94
C ALA A 533 -8.08 -10.50 -3.50
N VAL A 534 -7.20 -10.14 -4.44
CA VAL A 534 -5.92 -9.51 -4.12
C VAL A 534 -5.63 -8.33 -5.04
N TYR A 535 -5.78 -7.13 -4.50
CA TYR A 535 -5.33 -5.91 -5.14
C TYR A 535 -3.91 -5.55 -4.74
N GLY A 536 -3.17 -4.94 -5.67
CA GLY A 536 -1.92 -4.26 -5.38
C GLY A 536 -0.76 -4.65 -6.30
N ASN A 537 0.10 -3.67 -6.58
CA ASN A 537 1.24 -3.84 -7.48
C ASN A 537 2.22 -4.92 -6.99
N LEU A 538 2.40 -5.09 -5.68
CA LEU A 538 3.30 -6.11 -5.14
C LEU A 538 2.86 -7.52 -5.56
N TYR A 539 1.57 -7.82 -5.44
CA TYR A 539 1.05 -9.15 -5.81
C TYR A 539 1.10 -9.41 -7.32
N ASN A 540 0.76 -8.40 -8.14
CA ASN A 540 0.67 -8.56 -9.60
C ASN A 540 2.04 -8.49 -10.31
N LYS A 541 2.91 -7.55 -9.91
CA LYS A 541 4.13 -7.22 -10.65
C LYS A 541 5.41 -7.82 -10.08
N TYR A 542 5.44 -8.17 -8.79
CA TYR A 542 6.65 -8.72 -8.18
C TYR A 542 6.84 -10.19 -8.61
N PRO A 543 8.03 -10.59 -9.11
CA PRO A 543 8.24 -11.92 -9.64
C PRO A 543 7.85 -13.03 -8.65
N GLN A 544 7.10 -14.03 -9.15
CA GLN A 544 6.69 -15.23 -8.40
C GLN A 544 5.93 -14.97 -7.08
N PHE A 545 5.46 -13.75 -6.81
CA PHE A 545 4.81 -13.42 -5.52
C PHE A 545 3.52 -14.23 -5.26
N PRO A 546 2.62 -14.45 -6.24
CA PRO A 546 1.46 -15.33 -6.07
C PRO A 546 1.87 -16.79 -5.78
N GLN A 547 2.83 -17.32 -6.55
CA GLN A 547 3.34 -18.69 -6.41
C GLN A 547 3.93 -18.92 -5.00
N ARG A 548 4.71 -17.96 -4.49
CA ARG A 548 5.25 -17.99 -3.13
C ARG A 548 4.18 -17.98 -2.04
N ILE A 549 3.06 -17.28 -2.25
CA ILE A 549 1.91 -17.33 -1.35
C ILE A 549 1.28 -18.73 -1.36
N HIS A 550 1.06 -19.34 -2.53
CA HIS A 550 0.49 -20.70 -2.61
C HIS A 550 1.42 -21.75 -2.00
N GLU A 551 2.72 -21.67 -2.26
CA GLU A 551 3.74 -22.51 -1.61
C GLU A 551 3.74 -22.35 -0.09
N ALA A 552 3.64 -21.10 0.41
CA ALA A 552 3.56 -20.84 1.84
C ALA A 552 2.26 -21.37 2.48
N LEU A 553 1.13 -21.30 1.78
CA LEU A 553 -0.14 -21.89 2.25
C LEU A 553 -0.08 -23.42 2.29
N VAL A 554 0.62 -24.06 1.35
CA VAL A 554 0.90 -25.50 1.38
C VAL A 554 1.88 -25.87 2.49
N ASP A 555 2.89 -25.05 2.78
CA ASP A 555 3.77 -25.23 3.94
C ASP A 555 3.02 -25.15 5.29
N ILE A 556 1.97 -24.34 5.38
CA ILE A 556 1.14 -24.17 6.59
C ILE A 556 0.15 -25.33 6.76
N PHE A 557 -0.61 -25.67 5.71
CA PHE A 557 -1.76 -26.60 5.79
C PHE A 557 -1.56 -27.96 5.10
N GLY A 558 -0.38 -28.20 4.51
CA GLY A 558 -0.16 -29.33 3.61
C GLY A 558 -1.00 -29.21 2.33
N GLU A 559 -1.43 -30.35 1.77
CA GLU A 559 -2.23 -30.40 0.53
C GLU A 559 -3.52 -29.55 0.58
N LYS A 560 -4.11 -29.34 1.77
CA LYS A 560 -5.27 -28.46 1.96
C LYS A 560 -4.99 -27.01 1.56
N GLY A 561 -3.74 -26.55 1.66
CA GLY A 561 -3.35 -25.20 1.23
C GLY A 561 -3.63 -24.92 -0.25
N ARG A 562 -3.66 -25.97 -1.11
CA ARG A 562 -4.01 -25.86 -2.54
C ARG A 562 -5.48 -25.53 -2.80
N LEU A 563 -6.35 -25.66 -1.79
CA LEU A 563 -7.76 -25.32 -1.86
C LEU A 563 -7.99 -23.80 -1.71
N ILE A 564 -6.97 -23.07 -1.21
CA ILE A 564 -7.00 -21.62 -1.03
C ILE A 564 -6.39 -20.97 -2.28
N LYS A 565 -7.20 -20.22 -3.05
CA LYS A 565 -6.75 -19.62 -4.33
C LYS A 565 -6.79 -18.11 -4.26
N THR A 566 -5.72 -17.45 -4.67
CA THR A 566 -5.62 -15.99 -4.71
C THR A 566 -5.73 -15.48 -6.15
N TYR A 567 -6.50 -14.43 -6.36
CA TYR A 567 -6.78 -13.85 -7.67
C TYR A 567 -6.42 -12.37 -7.67
N HIS A 568 -5.71 -11.90 -8.70
CA HIS A 568 -5.48 -10.47 -8.85
C HIS A 568 -6.79 -9.75 -9.20
N THR A 569 -7.04 -8.61 -8.58
CA THR A 569 -8.09 -7.66 -8.94
C THR A 569 -7.49 -6.28 -9.17
N GLU A 570 -8.08 -5.52 -10.09
CA GLU A 570 -7.86 -4.06 -10.21
C GLU A 570 -8.45 -3.31 -8.99
N ASP A 571 -8.34 -1.98 -8.97
CA ASP A 571 -8.88 -1.14 -7.90
C ASP A 571 -10.43 -1.13 -7.96
N GLY A 572 -11.05 -2.09 -7.30
CA GLY A 572 -12.50 -2.18 -7.22
C GLY A 572 -13.11 -1.27 -6.16
N SER A 573 -12.38 -0.33 -5.55
CA SER A 573 -12.90 0.53 -4.46
C SER A 573 -14.16 1.30 -4.86
N ALA A 574 -14.22 1.78 -6.11
CA ALA A 574 -15.45 2.34 -6.67
C ALA A 574 -16.57 1.29 -6.70
N VAL A 575 -16.36 0.18 -7.41
CA VAL A 575 -17.35 -0.90 -7.60
C VAL A 575 -17.86 -1.47 -6.27
N GLU A 576 -16.99 -1.67 -5.28
CA GLU A 576 -17.36 -2.11 -3.93
C GLU A 576 -18.24 -1.06 -3.24
N SER A 577 -17.95 0.23 -3.40
CA SER A 577 -18.80 1.32 -2.88
C SER A 577 -20.20 1.31 -3.51
N GLY A 578 -20.28 1.11 -4.83
CA GLY A 578 -21.55 0.98 -5.54
C GLY A 578 -22.36 -0.22 -5.05
N ILE A 579 -21.71 -1.38 -4.91
CA ILE A 579 -22.30 -2.61 -4.37
C ILE A 579 -22.80 -2.42 -2.92
N ILE A 580 -22.04 -1.72 -2.07
CA ILE A 580 -22.48 -1.46 -0.69
C ILE A 580 -23.71 -0.55 -0.68
N ALA A 581 -23.74 0.49 -1.52
CA ALA A 581 -24.89 1.38 -1.65
C ALA A 581 -26.14 0.64 -2.18
N ALA A 582 -25.94 -0.34 -3.06
CA ALA A 582 -26.94 -1.27 -3.57
C ALA A 582 -27.58 -2.10 -2.43
N MET A 583 -26.74 -2.84 -1.71
CA MET A 583 -27.15 -3.70 -0.60
C MET A 583 -27.82 -2.91 0.53
N ALA A 584 -27.36 -1.69 0.82
CA ALA A 584 -27.99 -0.79 1.78
C ALA A 584 -29.39 -0.35 1.33
N LYS A 585 -29.57 0.01 0.05
CA LYS A 585 -30.89 0.36 -0.52
C LYS A 585 -31.87 -0.81 -0.43
N ALA A 586 -31.41 -2.03 -0.76
CA ALA A 586 -32.23 -3.24 -0.70
C ALA A 586 -32.77 -3.49 0.73
N LYS A 587 -31.89 -3.41 1.74
CA LYS A 587 -32.27 -3.56 3.16
C LYS A 587 -33.27 -2.52 3.64
N LEU A 588 -33.12 -1.27 3.22
CA LEU A 588 -34.07 -0.20 3.56
C LEU A 588 -35.46 -0.49 2.96
N ALA A 589 -35.52 -1.01 1.73
CA ALA A 589 -36.78 -1.42 1.10
C ALA A 589 -37.45 -2.60 1.84
N GLU A 590 -36.70 -3.65 2.18
CA GLU A 590 -37.21 -4.80 2.96
C GLU A 590 -37.75 -4.38 4.33
N SER A 591 -37.06 -3.45 5.00
CA SER A 591 -37.45 -2.94 6.31
C SER A 591 -38.78 -2.18 6.25
N ASN A 592 -38.96 -1.33 5.23
CA ASN A 592 -40.20 -0.60 4.98
C ASN A 592 -41.37 -1.52 4.60
N CYS A 593 -41.14 -2.58 3.83
CA CYS A 593 -42.18 -3.55 3.48
C CYS A 593 -42.67 -4.39 4.67
N ASN A 594 -41.85 -4.59 5.70
CA ASN A 594 -42.25 -5.30 6.92
C ASN A 594 -42.98 -4.43 7.97
N HIS A 595 -43.13 -3.12 7.71
CA HIS A 595 -43.79 -2.15 8.60
C HIS A 595 -45.05 -1.50 7.97
N GLY A 596 -45.52 -2.02 6.83
CA GLY A 596 -46.69 -1.52 6.07
C GLY A 596 -47.97 -2.32 6.30
#